data_AF-A0A3R9Z4L2-F1
#
_entry.id   AF-A0A3R9Z4L2-F1
#
_cell.length_a   1.000
_cell.length_b   1.000
_cell.length_c   1.000
_cell.angle_alpha   90.00
_cell.angle_beta   90.00
_cell.angle_gamma   90.00
#
_symmetry.space_group_name_H-M   'P 1'
#
loop_
_entity.id
_entity.type
_entity.pdbx_description
1 polymer ?
#
loop_
_entity_poly.entity_id
_entity_poly.type
_entity_poly.pdbx_seq_one_letter_code
_entity_poly.pdbx_strand_id
1 'polypeptide(L)'
;MKRRLPFSASSGSQRQSGFALLEVLVSILIFSFGVLGLVGLQARAISLSTDAEDRNRAALLANDIASAMWLGKSVTVDTSAGSAWQKRVADPANGGLPNGGVTVTSVASNSADITITWRAPARADTDGSTFSTRVTLP
;
A
#
# COMPACT_ATOMS: atom_id res chain seq x y z
N MET A 1 -78.96 4.82 -40.77
CA MET A 1 -77.84 3.97 -41.24
C MET A 1 -76.51 4.58 -40.83
N LYS A 2 -75.83 4.05 -39.80
CA LYS A 2 -74.42 4.37 -39.49
C LYS A 2 -73.68 3.07 -39.18
N ARG A 3 -72.85 2.65 -40.12
CA ARG A 3 -72.11 1.38 -40.12
C ARG A 3 -70.88 1.55 -39.23
N ARG A 4 -70.79 0.80 -38.13
CA ARG A 4 -69.59 0.75 -37.28
C ARG A 4 -68.58 -0.20 -37.94
N LEU A 5 -67.42 0.32 -38.32
CA LEU A 5 -66.30 -0.49 -38.80
C LEU A 5 -65.51 -1.02 -37.59
N PRO A 6 -65.31 -2.33 -37.44
CA PRO A 6 -64.36 -2.84 -36.46
C PRO A 6 -62.93 -2.65 -36.98
N PHE A 7 -62.09 -1.97 -36.20
CA PHE A 7 -60.65 -1.94 -36.42
C PHE A 7 -60.11 -3.30 -35.95
N SER A 8 -59.74 -4.17 -36.90
CA SER A 8 -59.05 -5.42 -36.59
C SER A 8 -57.59 -5.10 -36.32
N ALA A 9 -57.23 -4.99 -35.04
CA ALA A 9 -55.83 -4.90 -34.63
C ALA A 9 -55.21 -6.30 -34.74
N SER A 10 -54.40 -6.53 -35.77
CA SER A 10 -53.54 -7.70 -35.86
C SER A 10 -52.39 -7.57 -34.85
N SER A 11 -52.61 -8.06 -33.63
CA SER A 11 -51.54 -8.24 -32.64
C SER A 11 -50.63 -9.38 -33.11
N GLY A 12 -49.58 -9.05 -33.84
CA GLY A 12 -48.49 -9.96 -34.14
C GLY A 12 -47.86 -10.43 -32.83
N SER A 13 -48.13 -11.67 -32.44
CA SER A 13 -47.45 -12.33 -31.33
C SER A 13 -45.99 -12.49 -31.70
N GLN A 14 -45.15 -11.56 -31.25
CA GLN A 14 -43.71 -11.70 -31.29
C GLN A 14 -43.36 -12.89 -30.40
N ARG A 15 -42.94 -13.99 -31.03
CA ARG A 15 -42.44 -15.18 -30.34
C ARG A 15 -41.25 -14.77 -29.48
N GLN A 16 -41.45 -14.72 -28.17
CA GLN A 16 -40.41 -14.50 -27.17
C GLN A 16 -39.43 -15.67 -27.24
N SER A 17 -38.36 -15.50 -28.02
CA SER A 17 -37.24 -16.42 -28.10
C SER A 17 -36.52 -16.41 -26.75
N GLY A 18 -36.22 -17.58 -26.17
CA GLY A 18 -35.59 -17.78 -24.86
C GLY A 18 -34.16 -17.26 -24.71
N PHE A 19 -33.75 -16.28 -25.53
CA PHE A 19 -32.42 -15.67 -25.52
C PHE A 19 -32.21 -14.71 -24.34
N ALA A 20 -33.28 -14.22 -23.71
CA ALA A 20 -33.19 -13.29 -22.57
C ALA A 20 -32.44 -13.87 -21.36
N LEU A 21 -32.54 -15.19 -21.12
CA LEU A 21 -31.85 -15.84 -20.01
C LEU A 21 -30.34 -15.96 -20.27
N LEU A 22 -29.96 -16.20 -21.53
CA LEU A 22 -28.57 -16.15 -21.97
C LEU A 22 -27.98 -14.75 -21.88
N GLU A 23 -28.75 -13.73 -22.27
CA GLU A 23 -28.32 -12.32 -22.22
C GLU A 23 -28.02 -11.86 -20.78
N VAL A 24 -28.87 -12.23 -19.82
CA VAL A 24 -28.63 -11.94 -18.40
C VAL A 24 -27.43 -12.71 -17.86
N LEU A 25 -27.27 -13.99 -18.25
CA LEU A 25 -26.13 -14.81 -17.80
C LEU A 25 -24.80 -14.25 -18.33
N VAL A 26 -24.76 -13.83 -19.60
CA VAL A 26 -23.58 -13.16 -20.19
C VAL A 26 -23.33 -11.81 -19.52
N SER A 27 -24.37 -11.03 -19.23
CA SER A 27 -24.24 -9.74 -18.52
C SER A 27 -23.64 -9.92 -17.12
N ILE A 28 -24.15 -10.88 -16.35
CA ILE A 28 -23.62 -11.21 -15.02
C ILE A 28 -22.19 -11.73 -15.12
N LEU A 29 -21.87 -12.54 -16.13
CA LEU A 29 -20.51 -13.05 -16.36
C LEU A 29 -19.51 -11.90 -16.58
N ILE A 30 -19.82 -10.99 -17.51
CA ILE A 30 -18.97 -9.83 -17.81
C ILE A 30 -18.85 -8.91 -16.59
N PHE A 31 -19.97 -8.63 -15.92
CA PHE A 31 -19.99 -7.83 -14.71
C PHE A 31 -19.13 -8.43 -13.59
N SER A 32 -19.20 -9.76 -13.41
CA SER A 32 -18.40 -10.47 -12.41
C SER A 32 -16.90 -10.34 -12.68
N PHE A 33 -16.46 -10.44 -13.94
CA PHE A 33 -15.07 -10.17 -14.29
C PHE A 33 -14.66 -8.71 -14.02
N GLY A 34 -15.55 -7.76 -14.26
CA GLY A 34 -15.33 -6.35 -13.91
C GLY A 34 -15.09 -6.14 -12.41
N VAL A 35 -15.91 -6.77 -11.56
CA VAL A 35 -15.75 -6.71 -10.09
C VAL A 35 -14.46 -7.37 -9.64
N LEU A 36 -14.10 -8.54 -10.19
CA LEU A 36 -12.83 -9.21 -9.88
C LEU A 36 -11.62 -8.35 -10.25
N GLY A 37 -11.66 -7.67 -11.40
CA GLY A 37 -10.63 -6.72 -11.81
C GLY A 37 -10.48 -5.56 -10.82
N LEU A 38 -11.60 -5.00 -10.36
CA LEU A 38 -11.61 -3.92 -9.37
C LEU A 38 -11.06 -4.36 -8.01
N VAL A 39 -11.43 -5.55 -7.52
CA VAL A 39 -10.90 -6.12 -6.28
C VAL A 39 -9.39 -6.32 -6.36
N GLY A 40 -8.89 -6.80 -7.51
CA GLY A 40 -7.46 -6.93 -7.76
C GLY A 40 -6.72 -5.58 -7.70
N LEU A 41 -7.31 -4.52 -8.27
CA LEU A 41 -6.77 -3.17 -8.17
C LEU A 41 -6.80 -2.65 -6.73
N GLN A 42 -7.89 -2.90 -6.00
CA GLN A 42 -8.02 -2.50 -4.60
C GLN A 42 -6.96 -3.17 -3.72
N ALA A 43 -6.73 -4.47 -3.90
CA ALA A 43 -5.68 -5.19 -3.18
C ALA A 43 -4.28 -4.59 -3.45
N ARG A 44 -3.98 -4.24 -4.70
CA ARG A 44 -2.72 -3.56 -5.08
C ARG A 44 -2.60 -2.19 -4.41
N ALA A 45 -3.68 -1.41 -4.40
CA ALA A 45 -3.70 -0.08 -3.79
C ALA A 45 -3.44 -0.14 -2.29
N ILE A 46 -4.01 -1.13 -1.58
CA ILE A 46 -3.73 -1.36 -0.15
C ILE A 46 -2.24 -1.63 0.07
N SER A 47 -1.64 -2.55 -0.70
CA SER A 47 -0.21 -2.87 -0.58
C SER A 47 0.71 -1.67 -0.85
N LEU A 48 0.34 -0.82 -1.81
CA LEU A 48 1.08 0.42 -2.09
C LEU A 48 0.95 1.42 -0.94
N SER A 49 -0.24 1.55 -0.37
CA SER A 49 -0.47 2.42 0.79
C SER A 49 0.34 1.99 2.01
N THR A 50 0.41 0.68 2.28
CA THR A 50 1.21 0.15 3.40
C THR A 50 2.71 0.36 3.17
N ASP A 51 3.21 0.16 1.94
CA ASP A 51 4.64 0.38 1.63
C ASP A 51 5.02 1.87 1.78
N ALA A 52 4.13 2.78 1.35
CA ALA A 52 4.32 4.22 1.55
C ALA A 52 4.31 4.61 3.05
N GLU A 53 3.43 4.00 3.83
CA GLU A 53 3.37 4.21 5.28
C GLU A 53 4.66 3.76 5.98
N ASP A 54 5.16 2.55 5.68
CA ASP A 54 6.42 2.05 6.22
C ASP A 54 7.60 2.97 5.85
N ARG A 55 7.67 3.43 4.59
CA ARG A 55 8.71 4.39 4.16
C ARG A 55 8.62 5.71 4.93
N ASN A 56 7.41 6.19 5.20
CA ASN A 56 7.20 7.41 5.98
C ASN A 56 7.64 7.21 7.44
N ARG A 57 7.28 6.09 8.07
CA ARG A 57 7.75 5.72 9.42
C ARG A 57 9.28 5.66 9.48
N ALA A 58 9.93 5.06 8.48
CA ALA A 58 11.39 5.04 8.37
C ALA A 58 11.98 6.45 8.29
N ALA A 59 11.43 7.32 7.44
CA ALA A 59 11.88 8.70 7.33
C ALA A 59 11.75 9.49 8.65
N LEU A 60 10.64 9.32 9.36
CA LEU A 60 10.42 9.94 10.68
C LEU A 60 11.44 9.44 11.72
N LEU A 61 11.68 8.12 11.79
CA LEU A 61 12.67 7.54 12.69
C LEU A 61 14.09 8.04 12.37
N ALA A 62 14.45 8.15 11.09
CA ALA A 62 15.74 8.69 10.68
C ALA A 62 15.87 10.17 11.08
N ASN A 63 14.80 10.95 10.94
CA ASN A 63 14.76 12.34 11.37
C ASN A 63 14.89 12.48 12.91
N ASP A 64 14.26 11.59 13.67
CA ASP A 64 14.40 11.56 15.14
C ASP A 64 15.85 11.27 15.55
N ILE A 65 16.51 10.31 14.89
CA ILE A 65 17.92 9.99 15.12
C ILE A 65 18.81 11.16 14.73
N ALA A 66 18.57 11.76 13.56
CA ALA A 66 19.28 12.96 13.14
C ALA A 66 19.15 14.05 14.20
N SER A 67 17.93 14.34 14.64
CA SER A 67 17.65 15.32 15.70
C SER A 67 18.43 15.01 16.98
N ALA A 68 18.49 13.74 17.39
CA ALA A 68 19.30 13.32 18.54
C ALA A 68 20.81 13.57 18.34
N MET A 69 21.34 13.38 17.13
CA MET A 69 22.73 13.73 16.79
C MET A 69 22.97 15.24 16.91
N TRP A 70 22.04 16.05 16.41
CA TRP A 70 22.11 17.51 16.50
C TRP A 70 22.09 17.99 17.96
N LEU A 71 21.18 17.45 18.79
CA LEU A 71 21.10 17.77 20.21
C LEU A 71 22.35 17.31 20.98
N GLY A 72 22.86 16.13 20.64
CA GLY A 72 24.08 15.58 21.24
C GLY A 72 25.38 16.19 20.71
N LYS A 73 25.31 17.01 19.64
CA LYS A 73 26.46 17.53 18.88
C LYS A 73 27.46 16.42 18.51
N SER A 74 26.94 15.24 18.21
CA SER A 74 27.73 14.04 17.95
C SER A 74 27.07 13.22 16.86
N VAL A 75 27.87 12.75 15.91
CA VAL A 75 27.42 11.82 14.86
C VAL A 75 27.32 10.38 15.36
N THR A 76 27.77 10.12 16.59
CA THR A 76 27.75 8.80 17.19
C THR A 76 26.45 8.60 17.97
N VAL A 77 25.66 7.61 17.55
CA VAL A 77 24.45 7.16 18.24
C VAL A 77 24.57 5.66 18.44
N ASP A 78 24.23 5.17 19.64
CA ASP A 78 24.20 3.73 19.88
C ASP A 78 23.04 3.08 19.12
N THR A 79 23.38 2.35 18.07
CA THR A 79 22.48 1.51 17.28
C THR A 79 22.85 0.03 17.39
N SER A 80 23.58 -0.37 18.44
CA SER A 80 23.91 -1.77 18.68
C SER A 80 22.65 -2.59 18.99
N ALA A 81 22.76 -3.92 18.87
CA ALA A 81 21.66 -4.82 19.18
C ALA A 81 21.17 -4.62 20.63
N GLY A 82 19.89 -4.32 20.80
CA GLY A 82 19.27 -4.08 22.11
C GLY A 82 19.31 -2.64 22.61
N SER A 83 19.98 -1.73 21.88
CA SER A 83 19.94 -0.28 22.13
C SER A 83 18.50 0.27 22.05
N ALA A 84 18.28 1.44 22.65
CA ALA A 84 16.96 2.08 22.66
C ALA A 84 16.45 2.39 21.24
N TRP A 85 17.33 2.85 20.35
CA TRP A 85 17.01 3.12 18.95
C TRP A 85 16.67 1.83 18.19
N GLN A 86 17.46 0.77 18.38
CA GLN A 86 17.17 -0.51 17.72
C GLN A 86 15.82 -1.09 18.18
N LYS A 87 15.50 -1.00 19.47
CA LYS A 87 14.20 -1.44 20.00
C LYS A 87 13.04 -0.62 19.45
N ARG A 88 13.18 0.71 19.38
CA ARG A 88 12.16 1.62 18.84
C ARG A 88 11.90 1.35 17.36
N VAL A 89 12.94 1.19 16.56
CA VAL A 89 12.82 0.90 15.13
C VAL A 89 12.17 -0.47 14.90
N ALA A 90 12.43 -1.44 15.78
CA ALA A 90 11.88 -2.79 15.68
C ALA A 90 10.47 -2.98 16.29
N ASP A 91 9.80 -1.92 16.76
CA ASP A 91 8.50 -1.98 17.44
C ASP A 91 7.35 -1.42 16.57
N PRO A 92 6.65 -2.26 15.78
CA PRO A 92 5.60 -1.81 14.87
C PRO A 92 4.38 -1.20 15.58
N ALA A 93 4.15 -1.56 16.84
CA ALA A 93 3.00 -1.09 17.62
C ALA A 93 3.15 0.38 18.02
N ASN A 94 4.39 0.86 18.14
CA ASN A 94 4.72 2.22 18.57
C ASN A 94 5.38 3.06 17.46
N GLY A 95 4.99 2.82 16.20
CA GLY A 95 5.46 3.60 15.05
C GLY A 95 6.81 3.13 14.46
N GLY A 96 7.36 2.03 14.95
CA GLY A 96 8.47 1.31 14.33
C GLY A 96 8.05 0.53 13.09
N LEU A 97 8.96 -0.33 12.65
CA LEU A 97 8.86 -1.08 11.41
C LEU A 97 8.93 -2.60 11.65
N PRO A 98 8.16 -3.40 10.88
CA PRO A 98 8.25 -4.85 10.96
C PRO A 98 9.65 -5.37 10.61
N ASN A 99 10.26 -6.14 11.50
CA ASN A 99 11.66 -6.59 11.39
C ASN A 99 12.62 -5.41 11.16
N GLY A 100 12.31 -4.26 11.77
CA GLY A 100 13.06 -3.03 11.61
C GLY A 100 14.47 -3.12 12.20
N GLY A 101 15.45 -2.55 11.50
CA GLY A 101 16.80 -2.34 12.01
C GLY A 101 17.35 -0.98 11.64
N VAL A 102 18.31 -0.50 12.43
CA VAL A 102 18.98 0.76 12.15
C VAL A 102 20.49 0.62 12.28
N THR A 103 21.21 1.31 11.42
CA THR A 103 22.68 1.38 11.47
C THR A 103 23.09 2.80 11.14
N VAL A 104 23.98 3.35 11.96
CA VAL A 104 24.62 4.63 11.72
C VAL A 104 26.07 4.37 11.34
N THR A 105 26.52 4.94 10.23
CA THR A 105 27.91 4.84 9.76
C THR A 105 28.49 6.24 9.60
N SER A 106 29.54 6.54 10.35
CA SER A 106 30.25 7.82 10.23
C SER A 106 30.95 7.90 8.86
N VAL A 107 30.66 8.97 8.12
CA VAL A 107 31.25 9.27 6.80
C VAL A 107 32.42 10.23 6.94
N ALA A 108 32.35 11.14 7.91
CA ALA A 108 33.39 12.11 8.27
C ALA A 108 33.27 12.47 9.77
N SER A 109 34.16 13.32 10.28
CA SER A 109 34.12 13.79 11.68
C SER A 109 32.79 14.44 12.06
N ASN A 110 32.16 15.15 11.11
CA ASN A 110 30.90 15.85 11.31
C ASN A 110 29.79 15.31 10.39
N SER A 111 29.89 14.09 9.85
CA SER A 111 28.81 13.52 9.03
C SER A 111 28.63 12.03 9.23
N ALA A 112 27.39 11.58 9.24
CA ALA A 112 27.03 10.16 9.30
C ALA A 112 25.84 9.83 8.39
N ASP A 113 25.85 8.62 7.87
CA ASP A 113 24.73 8.03 7.14
C ASP A 113 23.89 7.20 8.10
N ILE A 114 22.60 7.53 8.17
CA ILE A 114 21.59 6.78 8.93
C ILE A 114 20.89 5.86 7.93
N THR A 115 20.96 4.55 8.17
CA THR A 115 20.31 3.55 7.35
C THR A 115 19.30 2.76 8.18
N ILE A 116 18.05 2.75 7.73
CA ILE A 116 16.95 2.00 8.34
C ILE A 116 16.51 0.91 7.37
N THR A 117 16.40 -0.31 7.87
CA THR A 117 15.95 -1.47 7.10
C THR A 117 14.69 -2.04 7.72
N TRP A 118 13.82 -2.62 6.91
CA TRP A 118 12.64 -3.33 7.38
C TRP A 118 12.18 -4.39 6.39
N ARG A 119 11.32 -5.31 6.85
CA ARG A 119 10.72 -6.34 6.00
C ARG A 119 9.24 -6.49 6.35
N ALA A 120 8.38 -6.08 5.41
CA ALA A 120 6.94 -6.23 5.53
C ALA A 120 6.55 -7.72 5.71
N PRO A 121 5.65 -8.07 6.65
CA PRO A 121 5.27 -9.47 6.91
C PRO A 121 4.61 -10.16 5.72
N ALA A 122 3.93 -9.39 4.87
CA ALA A 122 3.20 -9.89 3.70
C ALA A 122 4.11 -10.20 2.50
N ARG A 123 5.39 -9.79 2.53
CA ARG A 123 6.35 -10.01 1.45
C ARG A 123 7.21 -11.22 1.80
N ALA A 124 7.07 -12.29 1.02
CA ALA A 124 7.86 -13.53 1.17
C ALA A 124 9.28 -13.40 0.59
N ASP A 125 9.58 -12.30 -0.10
CA ASP A 125 10.86 -12.05 -0.74
C ASP A 125 11.95 -11.78 0.31
N THR A 126 13.16 -12.30 0.06
CA THR A 126 14.34 -12.11 0.90
C THR A 126 14.87 -10.66 0.85
N ASP A 127 14.44 -9.87 -0.14
CA ASP A 127 14.86 -8.48 -0.32
C ASP A 127 14.12 -7.55 0.65
N GLY A 128 14.85 -7.11 1.68
CA GLY A 128 14.41 -6.09 2.63
C GLY A 128 14.25 -4.71 1.98
N SER A 129 13.39 -3.88 2.57
CA SER A 129 13.29 -2.46 2.23
C SER A 129 14.32 -1.66 3.02
N THR A 130 14.83 -0.59 2.42
CA THR A 130 15.87 0.26 3.02
C THR A 130 15.59 1.73 2.77
N PHE A 131 15.91 2.56 3.75
CA PHE A 131 15.88 4.02 3.69
C PHE A 131 17.20 4.54 4.25
N SER A 132 17.86 5.44 3.52
CA SER A 132 19.13 6.03 3.95
C SER A 132 19.09 7.55 3.83
N THR A 133 19.65 8.23 4.82
CA THR A 133 19.80 9.69 4.83
C THR A 133 21.14 10.09 5.42
N ARG A 134 21.73 11.17 4.91
CA ARG A 134 22.99 11.73 5.40
C ARG A 134 22.72 12.93 6.30
N VAL A 135 23.36 12.94 7.46
CA VAL A 135 23.34 14.06 8.40
C VAL A 135 24.73 14.68 8.47
N THR A 136 24.80 16.01 8.40
CA THR A 136 26.04 16.78 8.56
C THR A 136 25.84 17.81 9.66
N LEU A 137 26.73 17.81 10.66
CA LEU A 137 26.72 18.75 11.78
C LEU A 137 27.61 19.97 11.45
N PRO A 138 27.21 21.19 11.87
CA PRO A 138 27.98 22.42 11.68
C PRO A 138 29.18 22.51 12.63
#